data_AF-A0A9N9QDH2-F1
#
_entry.id   AF-A0A9N9QDH2-F1
#
_cell.length_a   1.000
_cell.length_b   1.000
_cell.length_c   1.000
_cell.angle_alpha   90.00
_cell.angle_beta   90.00
_cell.angle_gamma   90.00
#
_symmetry.space_group_name_H-M   'P 1'
#
loop_
_entity.id
_entity.type
_entity.pdbx_description
1 polymer ?
#
loop_
_entity_poly.entity_id
_entity_poly.type
_entity_poly.pdbx_seq_one_letter_code
_entity_poly.pdbx_strand_id
1 'polypeptide(L)'
;MTRAHQAQALTQSLRLPEYPDLRSPNMHPHLHTKDNTACAEVMDALDECHARGFLWKSMGMCNSAKTAVNKCLRAQRLERTRINREKAKEKNKEIREKWKEIDANS
;
A
#
# COMPACT_ATOMS: atom_id res chain seq x y z
N MET A 1 30.42 -31.11 -27.69
CA MET A 1 29.05 -31.11 -27.12
C MET A 1 29.05 -30.62 -25.66
N THR A 2 29.59 -29.44 -25.35
CA THR A 2 29.69 -28.97 -23.94
C THR A 2 29.77 -27.44 -23.83
N ARG A 3 28.96 -26.69 -24.60
CA ARG A 3 28.80 -25.24 -24.39
C ARG A 3 27.36 -24.70 -24.49
N ALA A 4 26.38 -25.53 -24.87
CA ALA A 4 24.97 -25.13 -24.89
C ALA A 4 24.25 -25.25 -23.52
N HIS A 5 24.84 -25.97 -22.56
CA HIS A 5 24.21 -26.21 -21.24
C HIS A 5 24.49 -25.14 -20.19
N GLN A 6 25.43 -24.21 -20.41
CA GLN A 6 25.73 -23.17 -19.41
C GLN A 6 24.78 -21.95 -19.48
N ALA A 7 24.06 -21.75 -20.60
CA ALA A 7 23.13 -20.64 -20.73
C ALA A 7 21.80 -20.84 -19.96
N GLN A 8 21.51 -22.06 -19.49
CA GLN A 8 20.30 -22.34 -18.72
C GLN A 8 20.46 -22.12 -17.20
N ALA A 9 21.69 -21.91 -16.70
CA ALA A 9 21.94 -21.78 -15.27
C ALA A 9 21.70 -20.36 -14.71
N LEU A 10 21.67 -19.33 -15.55
CA LEU A 10 21.56 -17.93 -15.09
C LEU A 10 20.12 -17.40 -15.07
N THR A 11 19.17 -18.09 -15.71
CA THR A 11 17.74 -17.72 -15.64
C THR A 11 17.05 -18.21 -14.36
N GLN A 12 17.71 -19.03 -13.54
CA GLN A 12 17.14 -19.56 -12.31
C GLN A 12 17.28 -18.64 -11.08
N SER A 13 17.92 -17.47 -11.24
CA SER A 13 18.13 -16.49 -10.16
C SER A 13 17.06 -15.39 -10.06
N LEU A 14 15.99 -15.45 -10.84
CA LEU A 14 14.79 -14.60 -10.68
C LEU A 14 13.65 -15.35 -9.98
N ARG A 15 13.96 -16.24 -9.03
CA ARG A 15 12.97 -16.65 -8.03
C ARG A 15 12.68 -15.44 -7.16
N LEU A 16 11.54 -14.80 -7.43
CA LEU A 16 10.88 -13.91 -6.51
C LEU A 16 10.85 -14.58 -5.12
N PRO A 17 11.17 -13.86 -4.03
CA PRO A 17 11.07 -14.44 -2.70
C PRO A 17 9.64 -14.96 -2.50
N GLU A 18 9.52 -16.23 -2.16
CA GLU A 18 8.27 -16.82 -1.68
C GLU A 18 7.89 -16.06 -0.40
N TYR A 19 6.95 -15.10 -0.51
CA TYR A 19 6.29 -14.44 0.62
C TYR A 19 5.30 -15.45 1.22
N PRO A 20 5.61 -16.14 2.34
CA PRO A 20 4.80 -17.25 2.82
C PRO A 20 3.61 -16.78 3.67
N ASP A 21 3.16 -15.53 3.50
CA ASP A 21 2.06 -14.96 4.29
C ASP A 21 1.15 -13.99 3.50
N LEU A 22 0.86 -14.31 2.24
CA LEU A 22 -0.23 -13.68 1.47
C LEU A 22 -1.53 -14.49 1.63
N ARG A 23 -1.88 -14.85 2.86
CA ARG A 23 -3.19 -15.44 3.15
C ARG A 23 -4.24 -14.34 3.14
N SER A 24 -5.13 -14.30 2.14
CA SER A 24 -6.57 -14.54 2.39
C SER A 24 -7.45 -14.45 1.12
N PRO A 25 -8.41 -15.36 0.93
CA PRO A 25 -9.52 -15.19 0.00
C PRO A 25 -10.53 -14.20 0.59
N ASN A 26 -10.24 -12.90 0.48
CA ASN A 26 -11.18 -11.82 0.76
C ASN A 26 -10.73 -10.52 0.08
N MET A 27 -11.66 -9.58 -0.06
CA MET A 27 -11.74 -8.67 -1.20
C MET A 27 -10.73 -7.50 -1.16
N HIS A 28 -10.16 -7.20 -2.34
CA HIS A 28 -9.27 -6.07 -2.68
C HIS A 28 -7.79 -6.18 -2.22
N PRO A 29 -6.92 -6.81 -3.04
CA PRO A 29 -5.47 -6.92 -2.80
C PRO A 29 -4.75 -5.58 -2.53
N HIS A 30 -5.29 -4.47 -3.04
CA HIS A 30 -4.73 -3.13 -2.83
C HIS A 30 -4.97 -2.55 -1.44
N LEU A 31 -5.81 -3.18 -0.62
CA LEU A 31 -6.24 -2.63 0.65
C LEU A 31 -5.37 -3.11 1.81
N HIS A 32 -4.90 -4.35 1.76
CA HIS A 32 -4.01 -4.97 2.76
C HIS A 32 -2.54 -4.66 2.47
N THR A 33 -2.20 -3.37 2.39
CA THR A 33 -0.82 -2.91 2.27
C THR A 33 -0.27 -2.47 3.62
N LYS A 34 1.06 -2.37 3.75
CA LYS A 34 1.73 -1.91 4.98
C LYS A 34 1.19 -0.56 5.47
N ASP A 35 0.79 0.30 4.54
CA ASP A 35 0.25 1.65 4.79
C ASP A 35 -1.15 1.65 5.44
N ASN A 36 -1.89 0.54 5.37
CA ASN A 36 -3.28 0.44 5.84
C ASN A 36 -3.45 -0.55 6.99
N THR A 37 -2.35 -1.03 7.59
CA THR A 37 -2.37 -2.01 8.69
C THR A 37 -3.21 -1.55 9.89
N ALA A 38 -3.23 -0.25 10.16
CA ALA A 38 -4.07 0.36 11.20
C ALA A 38 -5.59 0.32 10.91
N CYS A 39 -6.01 -0.15 9.73
CA CYS A 39 -7.41 -0.39 9.40
C CYS A 39 -7.79 -1.88 9.41
N ALA A 40 -6.91 -2.80 9.84
CA ALA A 40 -7.14 -4.25 9.78
C ALA A 40 -8.48 -4.67 10.41
N GLU A 41 -8.78 -4.20 11.62
CA GLU A 41 -10.02 -4.56 12.34
C GLU A 41 -11.30 -4.22 11.56
N VAL A 42 -11.35 -3.06 10.90
CA VAL A 42 -12.53 -2.67 10.11
C VAL A 42 -12.61 -3.42 8.77
N MET A 43 -11.46 -3.86 8.23
CA MET A 43 -11.43 -4.72 7.04
C MET A 43 -11.94 -6.11 7.39
N ASP A 44 -11.49 -6.68 8.50
CA ASP A 44 -11.92 -8.00 8.97
C ASP A 44 -13.44 -8.02 9.20
N ALA A 45 -14.00 -6.97 9.78
CA ALA A 45 -15.45 -6.83 9.95
C ALA A 45 -16.21 -6.78 8.60
N LEU A 46 -15.63 -6.16 7.57
CA LEU A 46 -16.23 -6.14 6.22
C LEU A 46 -16.12 -7.52 5.55
N ASP A 47 -15.02 -8.21 5.76
CA ASP A 47 -14.74 -9.54 5.25
C ASP A 47 -15.66 -10.59 5.85
N GLU A 48 -15.88 -10.56 7.16
CA GLU A 48 -16.89 -11.38 7.84
C GLU A 48 -18.29 -11.11 7.28
N CYS A 49 -18.61 -9.86 6.95
CA CYS A 49 -19.90 -9.54 6.34
C CYS A 49 -20.02 -10.08 4.91
N HIS A 50 -18.96 -9.99 4.11
CA HIS A 50 -18.91 -10.56 2.76
C HIS A 50 -18.93 -12.10 2.77
N ALA A 51 -18.36 -12.74 3.79
CA ALA A 51 -18.37 -14.20 3.95
C ALA A 51 -19.79 -14.79 4.09
N ARG A 52 -20.80 -13.95 4.39
CA ARG A 52 -22.22 -14.34 4.43
C ARG A 52 -22.82 -14.61 3.05
N GLY A 53 -22.11 -14.23 1.99
CA GLY A 53 -22.47 -14.57 0.61
C GLY A 53 -22.81 -13.36 -0.26
N PHE A 54 -22.88 -13.62 -1.58
CA PHE A 54 -23.05 -12.59 -2.61
C PHE A 54 -24.32 -11.75 -2.44
N LEU A 55 -25.45 -12.37 -2.11
CA LEU A 55 -26.73 -11.67 -1.92
C LEU A 55 -26.69 -10.68 -0.75
N TRP A 56 -25.97 -11.01 0.31
CA TRP A 56 -25.81 -10.13 1.47
C TRP A 56 -25.03 -8.86 1.10
N LYS A 57 -24.00 -9.03 0.27
CA LYS A 57 -23.21 -7.93 -0.30
C LYS A 57 -24.02 -7.07 -1.27
N SER A 58 -24.72 -7.69 -2.23
CA SER A 58 -25.45 -6.96 -3.29
C SER A 58 -26.67 -6.22 -2.76
N MET A 59 -27.34 -6.74 -1.72
CA MET A 59 -28.47 -6.07 -1.06
C MET A 59 -28.05 -4.93 -0.12
N GLY A 60 -26.75 -4.66 0.02
CA GLY A 60 -26.25 -3.55 0.84
C GLY A 60 -26.22 -3.83 2.35
N MET A 61 -26.36 -5.09 2.77
CA MET A 61 -26.39 -5.46 4.21
C MET A 61 -25.03 -5.28 4.91
N CYS A 62 -23.95 -5.03 4.14
CA CYS A 62 -22.61 -4.72 4.65
C CYS A 62 -22.26 -3.22 4.64
N ASN A 63 -23.22 -2.32 4.39
CA ASN A 63 -22.93 -0.89 4.21
C ASN A 63 -22.35 -0.20 5.46
N SER A 64 -22.69 -0.67 6.66
CA SER A 64 -22.12 -0.15 7.91
C SER A 64 -20.61 -0.45 8.01
N ALA A 65 -20.23 -1.72 7.81
CA ALA A 65 -18.83 -2.15 7.79
C ALA A 65 -18.04 -1.47 6.67
N LYS A 66 -18.63 -1.38 5.47
CA LYS A 66 -18.04 -0.65 4.34
C LYS A 66 -17.79 0.82 4.66
N THR A 67 -18.73 1.47 5.35
CA THR A 67 -18.57 2.86 5.78
C THR A 67 -17.43 3.02 6.79
N ALA A 68 -17.28 2.07 7.72
CA ALA A 68 -16.18 2.07 8.69
C ALA A 68 -14.81 1.97 7.99
N VAL A 69 -14.67 1.04 7.04
CA VAL A 69 -13.48 0.91 6.19
C VAL A 69 -13.16 2.22 5.46
N ASN A 70 -14.15 2.82 4.80
CA ASN A 70 -13.96 4.06 4.06
C ASN A 70 -13.48 5.21 4.95
N LYS A 71 -14.03 5.33 6.17
CA LYS A 71 -13.61 6.34 7.14
C LYS A 71 -12.15 6.12 7.57
N CYS A 72 -11.78 4.89 7.88
CA CYS A 72 -10.42 4.56 8.30
C CYS A 72 -9.40 4.89 7.19
N LEU A 73 -9.63 4.40 5.97
CA LEU A 73 -8.73 4.67 4.83
C LEU A 73 -8.64 6.16 4.50
N ARG A 74 -9.76 6.89 4.65
CA ARG A 74 -9.76 8.34 4.45
C ARG A 74 -8.86 9.03 5.47
N ALA A 75 -8.90 8.61 6.73
CA ALA A 75 -8.03 9.13 7.79
C ALA A 75 -6.55 8.83 7.49
N GLN A 76 -6.21 7.59 7.13
CA GLN A 76 -4.85 7.22 6.74
C GLN A 76 -4.32 8.04 5.57
N ARG A 77 -5.16 8.24 4.54
CA ARG A 77 -4.81 9.08 3.39
C ARG A 77 -4.52 10.52 3.82
N LEU A 78 -5.34 11.09 4.70
CA LEU A 78 -5.14 12.45 5.20
C LEU A 78 -3.84 12.58 5.98
N GLU A 79 -3.55 11.61 6.85
CA GLU A 79 -2.34 11.60 7.66
C GLU A 79 -1.08 11.51 6.79
N ARG A 80 -1.06 10.61 5.80
CA ARG A 80 0.03 10.54 4.82
C ARG A 80 0.17 11.85 4.04
N THR A 81 -0.93 12.44 3.60
CA THR A 81 -0.90 13.74 2.91
C THR A 81 -0.33 14.85 3.80
N ARG A 82 -0.65 14.85 5.10
CA ARG A 82 -0.10 15.78 6.09
C ARG A 82 1.41 15.63 6.21
N ILE A 83 1.89 14.40 6.46
CA ILE A 83 3.32 14.09 6.57
C ILE A 83 4.08 14.47 5.29
N ASN A 84 3.54 14.12 4.12
CA ASN A 84 4.19 14.45 2.85
C ASN A 84 4.25 15.95 2.61
N ARG A 85 3.20 16.69 3.00
CA ARG A 85 3.20 18.16 2.93
C ARG A 85 4.25 18.77 3.85
N GLU A 86 4.41 18.25 5.06
CA GLU A 86 5.44 18.72 6.00
C GLU A 86 6.86 18.45 5.47
N LYS A 87 7.12 17.22 5.02
CA LYS A 87 8.40 16.86 4.39
C LYS A 87 8.69 17.72 3.15
N ALA A 88 7.69 17.99 2.31
CA ALA A 88 7.86 18.86 1.15
C ALA A 88 8.19 20.31 1.55
N LYS A 89 7.57 20.84 2.62
CA LYS A 89 7.88 22.19 3.13
C LYS A 89 9.33 22.28 3.61
N GLU A 90 9.79 21.27 4.36
CA GLU A 90 11.16 21.18 4.86
C GLU A 90 12.17 21.10 3.70
N LYS A 91 11.94 20.18 2.74
CA LYS A 91 12.81 20.05 1.57
C LYS A 91 12.84 21.32 0.72
N ASN A 92 11.70 21.98 0.53
CA ASN A 92 11.66 23.26 -0.16
C ASN A 92 12.39 24.38 0.60
N LYS A 93 12.42 24.33 1.94
CA LYS A 93 13.20 25.28 2.74
C LYS A 93 14.70 25.05 2.55
N GLU A 94 15.16 23.81 2.70
CA GLU A 94 16.56 23.42 2.46
C GLU A 94 17.02 23.82 1.04
N ILE A 95 16.20 23.54 0.03
CA ILE A 95 16.51 23.89 -1.36
C ILE A 95 16.65 25.41 -1.50
N ARG A 96 15.70 26.20 -0.98
CA ARG A 96 15.77 27.67 -1.04
C ARG A 96 17.00 28.24 -0.32
N GLU A 97 17.40 27.66 0.81
CA GLU A 97 18.60 28.08 1.53
C GLU A 97 19.86 27.82 0.70
N LYS A 98 19.98 26.62 0.11
CA LYS A 98 21.09 26.29 -0.80
C LYS A 98 21.15 27.19 -2.04
N TRP A 99 20.01 27.52 -2.65
CA TRP A 99 19.98 28.45 -3.79
C TRP A 99 20.47 29.85 -3.39
N LYS A 100 20.08 30.36 -2.22
CA LYS A 100 20.57 31.65 -1.71
C LYS A 100 22.09 31.66 -1.48
N GLU A 101 22.63 30.55 -0.98
CA GLU A 101 24.09 30.41 -0.81
C GLU A 101 24.81 30.44 -2.14
N ILE A 102 24.29 29.74 -3.17
CA ILE A 102 24.88 29.75 -4.51
C ILE A 102 24.83 31.16 -5.11
N ASP A 103 23.68 31.84 -5.03
CA ASP A 103 23.51 33.19 -5.57
C ASP A 103 24.41 34.23 -4.87
N ALA A 104 24.71 34.04 -3.58
CA ALA A 104 25.56 34.97 -2.82
C ALA A 104 27.07 34.75 -3.04
N ASN A 105 27.48 33.59 -3.55
CA ASN A 105 28.88 33.25 -3.85
C ASN A 105 29.20 33.33 -5.36
N SER A 106 28.25 33.76 -6.19
CA SER A 106 28.39 33.98 -7.65
C SER A 106 28.49 35.46 -7.97
#